data_AF-A0A5S9R5B0-F1
#
_entry.id   AF-A0A5S9R5B0-F1
#
_cell.length_a   1.000
_cell.length_b   1.000
_cell.length_c   1.000
_cell.angle_alpha   90.00
_cell.angle_beta   90.00
_cell.angle_gamma   90.00
#
_symmetry.space_group_name_H-M   'P 1'
#
loop_
_entity.id
_entity.type
_entity.pdbx_description
1 polymer ?
#
loop_
_entity_poly.entity_id
_entity_poly.type
_entity_poly.pdbx_seq_one_letter_code
_entity_poly.pdbx_strand_id
1 'polypeptide(L)'
;MPIDTEKMLRKFAAEHDTLRDTLGLLRDAADRLVAGPDAGALQALSRAYAFLTEQLLPHEHAEETLLYPALARPLGTGEATATMSRTHSEIQRLSDRIGTHIALAQATDGIQPEQVDDLLACLYGLYTLLRLHFLQEEENYFTLTDD
;
A
#
# COMPACT_ATOMS: atom_id res chain seq x y z
N MET A 1 21.68 13.09 12.21
CA MET A 1 20.41 12.69 12.86
C MET A 1 20.67 11.84 14.11
N PRO A 2 19.69 11.61 15.00
CA PRO A 2 19.82 10.58 16.04
C PRO A 2 20.06 9.19 15.42
N ILE A 3 20.94 8.37 16.03
CA ILE A 3 21.32 7.03 15.53
C ILE A 3 20.08 6.12 15.36
N ASP A 4 19.10 6.25 16.25
CA ASP A 4 17.90 5.43 16.19
C ASP A 4 17.01 5.79 14.99
N THR A 5 16.99 7.07 14.57
CA THR A 5 16.27 7.51 13.36
C THR A 5 16.97 7.00 12.08
N GLU A 6 18.30 7.00 12.04
CA GLU A 6 19.04 6.48 10.89
C GLU A 6 18.84 4.96 10.71
N LYS A 7 18.88 4.20 11.81
CA LYS A 7 18.56 2.76 11.78
C LYS A 7 17.14 2.50 11.31
N MET A 8 16.20 3.36 11.73
CA MET A 8 14.81 3.27 11.32
C MET A 8 14.67 3.50 9.81
N LEU A 9 15.26 4.55 9.25
CA LEU A 9 15.26 4.81 7.81
C LEU A 9 15.84 3.64 7.01
N ARG A 10 16.99 3.09 7.42
CA ARG A 10 17.59 1.92 6.75
C ARG A 10 16.68 0.69 6.79
N LYS A 11 15.96 0.49 7.90
CA LYS A 11 14.99 -0.60 8.05
C LYS A 11 13.80 -0.43 7.09
N PHE A 12 13.14 0.73 7.11
CA PHE A 12 11.97 1.01 6.26
C PHE A 12 12.33 0.98 4.77
N ALA A 13 13.53 1.47 4.40
CA ALA A 13 14.04 1.35 3.03
C ALA A 13 14.16 -0.10 2.55
N ALA A 14 14.70 -1.00 3.39
CA ALA A 14 14.79 -2.42 3.05
C ALA A 14 13.41 -3.11 2.97
N GLU A 15 12.43 -2.64 3.74
CA GLU A 15 11.04 -3.10 3.64
C GLU A 15 10.41 -2.67 2.30
N HIS A 16 10.68 -1.45 1.81
CA HIS A 16 10.19 -0.98 0.50
C HIS A 16 10.65 -1.86 -0.65
N ASP A 17 11.91 -2.29 -0.66
CA ASP A 17 12.42 -3.19 -1.71
C ASP A 17 11.59 -4.49 -1.77
N THR A 18 11.28 -5.06 -0.60
CA THR A 18 10.48 -6.28 -0.50
C THR A 18 9.03 -6.06 -0.92
N LEU A 19 8.43 -4.93 -0.49
CA LEU A 19 7.03 -4.60 -0.80
C LEU A 19 6.86 -4.28 -2.29
N ARG A 20 7.80 -3.57 -2.90
CA ARG A 20 7.80 -3.20 -4.32
C ARG A 20 7.75 -4.44 -5.22
N ASP A 21 8.55 -5.44 -4.91
CA ASP A 21 8.58 -6.71 -5.66
C ASP A 21 7.24 -7.46 -5.60
N THR A 22 6.44 -7.20 -4.56
CA THR A 22 5.16 -7.85 -4.32
C THR A 22 3.96 -7.07 -4.88
N LEU A 23 4.11 -5.77 -5.21
CA LEU A 23 3.05 -4.92 -5.77
C LEU A 23 2.42 -5.49 -7.06
N GLY A 24 3.16 -6.33 -7.80
CA GLY A 24 2.66 -7.02 -8.99
C GLY A 24 1.35 -7.78 -8.75
N LEU A 25 1.11 -8.28 -7.52
CA LEU A 25 -0.12 -8.98 -7.15
C LEU A 25 -1.39 -8.16 -7.40
N LEU A 26 -1.34 -6.83 -7.24
CA LEU A 26 -2.50 -5.96 -7.49
C LEU A 26 -2.86 -5.92 -8.97
N ARG A 27 -1.84 -5.81 -9.83
CA ARG A 27 -2.02 -5.80 -11.28
C ARG A 27 -2.45 -7.18 -11.78
N ASP A 28 -1.83 -8.24 -11.29
CA ASP A 28 -2.19 -9.62 -11.65
C ASP A 28 -3.65 -9.95 -11.28
N ALA A 29 -4.11 -9.49 -10.11
CA ALA A 29 -5.50 -9.62 -9.70
C ALA A 29 -6.46 -8.85 -10.62
N ALA A 30 -6.09 -7.63 -11.03
CA ALA A 30 -6.87 -6.84 -11.97
C ALA A 30 -6.95 -7.50 -13.35
N ASP A 31 -5.82 -7.95 -13.88
CA ASP A 31 -5.74 -8.60 -15.19
C ASP A 31 -6.52 -9.93 -15.19
N ARG A 32 -6.50 -10.67 -14.08
CA ARG A 32 -7.35 -11.86 -13.91
C ARG A 32 -8.83 -11.50 -13.90
N LEU A 33 -9.21 -10.43 -13.21
CA LEU A 33 -10.58 -9.95 -13.14
C LEU A 33 -11.10 -9.49 -14.52
N VAL A 34 -10.26 -8.83 -15.33
CA VAL A 34 -10.55 -8.47 -16.72
C VAL A 34 -10.80 -9.71 -17.58
N ALA A 35 -10.01 -10.78 -17.39
CA ALA A 35 -10.21 -12.03 -18.12
C ALA A 35 -11.53 -12.73 -17.76
N GLY A 36 -12.02 -12.53 -16.52
CA GLY A 36 -13.35 -12.89 -16.09
C GLY A 36 -13.49 -12.95 -14.56
N PRO A 37 -14.66 -12.62 -13.99
CA PRO A 37 -14.92 -12.63 -12.54
C PRO A 37 -15.14 -14.05 -11.99
N ASP A 38 -14.22 -14.97 -12.30
CA ASP A 38 -14.29 -16.37 -11.90
C ASP A 38 -13.67 -16.65 -10.52
N ALA A 39 -13.72 -17.91 -10.08
CA ALA A 39 -13.10 -18.34 -8.82
C ALA A 39 -11.58 -18.07 -8.78
N GLY A 40 -10.91 -18.06 -9.93
CA GLY A 40 -9.50 -17.69 -10.05
C GLY A 40 -9.26 -16.21 -9.80
N ALA A 41 -10.15 -15.33 -10.29
CA ALA A 41 -10.13 -13.90 -9.98
C ALA A 41 -10.35 -13.66 -8.48
N LEU A 42 -11.31 -14.35 -7.85
CA LEU A 42 -11.54 -14.23 -6.41
C LEU A 42 -10.32 -14.69 -5.59
N GLN A 43 -9.64 -15.76 -6.01
CA GLN A 43 -8.41 -16.21 -5.37
C GLN A 43 -7.26 -15.19 -5.55
N ALA A 44 -7.12 -14.61 -6.74
CA ALA A 44 -6.10 -13.58 -6.99
C ALA A 44 -6.35 -12.32 -6.15
N LEU A 45 -7.60 -11.84 -6.08
CA LEU A 45 -8.03 -10.76 -5.19
C LEU A 45 -7.70 -11.06 -3.73
N SER A 46 -8.00 -12.28 -3.27
CA SER A 46 -7.74 -12.68 -1.88
C SER A 46 -6.24 -12.65 -1.55
N ARG A 47 -5.37 -13.07 -2.47
CA ARG A 47 -3.92 -13.00 -2.30
C ARG A 47 -3.42 -11.55 -2.27
N ALA A 48 -3.91 -10.71 -3.18
CA ALA A 48 -3.57 -9.29 -3.18
C ALA A 48 -4.04 -8.61 -1.89
N TYR A 49 -5.24 -8.92 -1.41
CA TYR A 49 -5.77 -8.37 -0.16
C TYR A 49 -4.99 -8.86 1.06
N ALA A 50 -4.58 -10.12 1.12
CA ALA A 50 -3.70 -10.62 2.18
C ALA A 50 -2.34 -9.88 2.21
N PHE A 51 -1.74 -9.62 1.03
CA PHE A 51 -0.55 -8.78 0.96
C PHE A 51 -0.80 -7.37 1.52
N LEU A 52 -1.92 -6.73 1.14
CA LEU A 52 -2.27 -5.40 1.65
C LEU A 52 -2.38 -5.40 3.18
N THR A 53 -3.11 -6.35 3.76
CA THR A 53 -3.44 -6.33 5.19
C THR A 53 -2.35 -6.92 6.10
N GLU A 54 -1.55 -7.86 5.61
CA GLU A 54 -0.54 -8.55 6.42
C GLU A 54 0.85 -7.93 6.30
N GLN A 55 1.12 -7.15 5.25
CA GLN A 55 2.45 -6.59 4.99
C GLN A 55 2.42 -5.08 4.78
N LEU A 56 1.66 -4.60 3.80
CA LEU A 56 1.70 -3.20 3.39
C LEU A 56 1.13 -2.24 4.46
N LEU A 57 -0.13 -2.43 4.87
CA LEU A 57 -0.78 -1.54 5.84
C LEU A 57 -0.08 -1.55 7.22
N PRO A 58 0.40 -2.69 7.74
CA PRO A 58 1.24 -2.68 8.95
C PRO A 58 2.51 -1.86 8.81
N HIS A 59 3.13 -1.85 7.63
CA HIS A 59 4.32 -1.06 7.34
C HIS A 59 3.98 0.45 7.33
N GLU A 60 2.97 0.88 6.57
CA GLU A 60 2.54 2.30 6.53
C GLU A 60 2.15 2.81 7.93
N HIS A 61 1.46 1.98 8.73
CA HIS A 61 1.13 2.31 10.11
C HIS A 61 2.37 2.48 11.00
N ALA A 62 3.41 1.66 10.80
CA ALA A 62 4.65 1.79 11.52
C ALA A 62 5.41 3.07 11.13
N GLU A 63 5.33 3.51 9.88
CA GLU A 63 5.89 4.80 9.47
C GLU A 63 5.18 5.97 10.14
N GLU A 64 3.85 5.98 10.13
CA GLU A 64 3.02 7.01 10.76
C GLU A 64 3.28 7.15 12.26
N THR A 65 3.46 6.02 12.95
CA THR A 65 3.57 5.99 14.41
C THR A 65 4.99 6.07 14.93
N LEU A 66 5.99 5.71 14.11
CA LEU A 66 7.40 5.65 14.51
C LEU A 66 8.28 6.59 13.70
N LEU A 67 8.25 6.47 12.36
CA LEU A 67 9.18 7.16 11.48
C LEU A 67 8.88 8.66 11.36
N TYR A 68 7.65 9.03 11.00
CA TYR A 68 7.29 10.43 10.82
C TYR A 68 7.48 11.27 12.09
N PRO A 69 7.13 10.79 13.30
CA PRO A 69 7.47 11.50 14.54
C PRO A 69 8.99 11.68 14.74
N ALA A 70 9.80 10.69 14.34
CA ALA A 70 11.25 10.77 14.42
C ALA A 70 11.85 11.76 13.39
N LEU A 71 11.17 11.97 12.26
CA LEU A 71 11.56 12.92 11.20
C LEU A 71 11.09 14.36 11.45
N ALA A 72 10.19 14.60 12.42
CA ALA A 72 9.68 15.94 12.72
C ALA A 72 10.76 16.94 13.14
N ARG A 73 11.84 16.50 13.81
CA ARG A 73 12.97 17.37 14.18
C ARG A 73 13.90 17.66 13.00
N PRO A 74 14.37 16.65 12.23
CA PRO A 74 15.18 16.87 11.03
C PRO A 74 14.52 17.74 9.96
N LEU A 75 13.21 17.58 9.74
CA LEU A 75 12.48 18.26 8.65
C LEU A 75 11.92 19.63 9.05
N GLY A 76 12.07 20.04 10.30
CA GLY A 76 11.75 21.40 10.77
C GLY A 76 10.26 21.71 10.99
N THR A 77 9.33 20.96 10.41
CA THR A 77 7.88 21.01 10.74
C THR A 77 7.19 19.65 10.55
N GLY A 78 6.13 19.40 11.33
CA GLY A 78 5.27 18.21 11.15
C GLY A 78 4.41 18.26 9.88
N GLU A 79 4.36 19.39 9.18
CA GLU A 79 3.71 19.50 7.87
C GLU A 79 4.47 18.75 6.77
N ALA A 80 5.76 18.47 6.98
CA ALA A 80 6.61 17.78 6.00
C ALA A 80 6.15 16.35 5.66
N THR A 81 5.42 15.69 6.57
CA THR A 81 4.88 14.33 6.35
C THR A 81 3.36 14.32 6.17
N ALA A 82 2.66 15.45 6.37
CA ALA A 82 1.20 15.51 6.33
C ALA A 82 0.59 15.08 4.99
N THR A 83 1.28 15.38 3.87
CA THR A 83 0.87 14.90 2.55
C THR A 83 1.03 13.39 2.41
N MET A 84 2.09 12.80 2.99
CA MET A 84 2.29 11.35 2.98
C MET A 84 1.25 10.63 3.85
N SER A 85 0.92 11.17 5.03
CA SER A 85 -0.15 10.62 5.86
C SER A 85 -1.52 10.61 5.16
N ARG A 86 -1.78 11.61 4.31
CA ARG A 86 -2.99 11.61 3.46
C ARG A 86 -2.94 10.53 2.39
N THR A 87 -1.77 10.27 1.81
CA THR A 87 -1.57 9.16 0.87
C THR A 87 -1.83 7.82 1.54
N HIS A 88 -1.27 7.55 2.73
CA HIS A 88 -1.55 6.34 3.53
C HIS A 88 -3.05 6.19 3.83
N SER A 89 -3.73 7.28 4.17
CA SER A 89 -5.19 7.26 4.40
C SER A 89 -5.97 6.82 3.15
N GLU A 90 -5.57 7.23 1.95
CA GLU A 90 -6.20 6.80 0.71
C GLU A 90 -5.87 5.34 0.35
N ILE A 91 -4.65 4.87 0.66
CA ILE A 91 -4.25 3.48 0.48
C ILE A 91 -5.09 2.56 1.38
N GLN A 92 -5.25 2.92 2.65
CA GLN A 92 -6.14 2.22 3.58
C GLN A 92 -7.58 2.19 3.05
N ARG A 93 -8.12 3.34 2.62
CA ARG A 93 -9.50 3.44 2.11
C ARG A 93 -9.74 2.52 0.92
N LEU A 94 -8.82 2.48 -0.06
CA LEU A 94 -8.94 1.61 -1.22
C LEU A 94 -8.76 0.12 -0.85
N SER A 95 -7.88 -0.18 0.10
CA SER A 95 -7.67 -1.54 0.61
C SER A 95 -8.93 -2.09 1.30
N ASP A 96 -9.56 -1.28 2.15
CA ASP A 96 -10.83 -1.63 2.80
C ASP A 96 -11.96 -1.82 1.80
N ARG A 97 -11.96 -1.03 0.71
CA ARG A 97 -12.93 -1.19 -0.38
C ARG A 97 -12.79 -2.54 -1.08
N ILE A 98 -11.56 -3.00 -1.33
CA ILE A 98 -11.29 -4.34 -1.86
C ILE A 98 -11.78 -5.41 -0.89
N GLY A 99 -11.45 -5.29 0.40
CA GLY A 99 -11.91 -6.24 1.43
C GLY A 99 -13.44 -6.35 1.50
N THR A 100 -14.14 -5.22 1.38
CA THR A 100 -15.61 -5.17 1.31
C THR A 100 -16.15 -5.96 0.12
N HIS A 101 -15.55 -5.81 -1.07
CA HIS A 101 -15.95 -6.57 -2.26
C HIS A 101 -15.66 -8.07 -2.13
N ILE A 102 -14.54 -8.45 -1.52
CA ILE A 102 -14.22 -9.86 -1.27
C ILE A 102 -15.26 -10.48 -0.34
N ALA A 103 -15.62 -9.80 0.75
CA ALA A 103 -16.65 -10.28 1.67
C ALA A 103 -18.02 -10.43 0.98
N LEU A 104 -18.41 -9.47 0.13
CA LEU A 104 -19.64 -9.56 -0.66
C LEU A 104 -19.61 -10.73 -1.66
N ALA A 105 -18.49 -10.93 -2.34
CA ALA A 105 -18.33 -12.03 -3.29
C ALA A 105 -18.43 -13.39 -2.59
N GLN A 106 -17.85 -13.53 -1.40
CA GLN A 106 -17.97 -14.74 -0.58
C GLN A 106 -19.41 -14.99 -0.13
N ALA A 107 -20.15 -13.94 0.23
CA ALA A 107 -21.55 -14.06 0.65
C ALA A 107 -22.51 -14.41 -0.50
N THR A 108 -22.13 -14.13 -1.75
CA THR A 108 -22.94 -14.32 -2.96
C THR A 108 -22.42 -15.44 -3.88
N ASP A 109 -21.45 -16.22 -3.41
CA ASP A 109 -20.81 -17.33 -4.13
C ASP A 109 -20.14 -16.93 -5.46
N GLY A 110 -19.58 -15.72 -5.53
CA GLY A 110 -18.86 -15.23 -6.70
C GLY A 110 -18.78 -13.71 -6.76
N ILE A 111 -17.87 -13.20 -7.60
CA ILE A 111 -17.77 -11.76 -7.88
C ILE A 111 -18.93 -11.38 -8.79
N GLN A 112 -19.79 -10.47 -8.33
CA GLN A 112 -20.91 -10.01 -9.13
C GLN A 112 -20.46 -9.01 -10.21
N PRO A 113 -21.13 -8.94 -11.38
CA PRO A 113 -20.76 -8.03 -12.47
C PRO A 113 -20.65 -6.56 -12.03
N GLU A 114 -21.51 -6.11 -11.12
CA GLU A 114 -21.51 -4.75 -10.58
C GLU A 114 -20.29 -4.43 -9.68
N GLN A 115 -19.55 -5.44 -9.24
CA GLN A 115 -18.32 -5.24 -8.45
C GLN A 115 -17.10 -4.97 -9.32
N VAL A 116 -17.14 -5.39 -10.60
CA VAL A 116 -15.96 -5.50 -11.45
C VAL A 116 -15.30 -4.13 -11.66
N ASP A 117 -16.06 -3.12 -12.06
CA ASP A 117 -15.51 -1.80 -12.38
C ASP A 117 -14.86 -1.14 -11.16
N ASP A 118 -15.47 -1.26 -9.98
CA ASP A 118 -14.96 -0.66 -8.74
C ASP A 118 -13.73 -1.41 -8.21
N LEU A 119 -13.72 -2.75 -8.31
CA LEU A 119 -12.54 -3.56 -8.01
C LEU A 119 -11.36 -3.20 -8.92
N LEU A 120 -11.58 -3.07 -10.23
CA LEU A 120 -10.54 -2.68 -11.19
C LEU A 120 -10.01 -1.26 -10.89
N ALA A 121 -10.90 -0.33 -10.59
CA ALA A 121 -10.51 1.02 -10.19
C ALA A 121 -9.64 1.02 -8.93
N CYS A 122 -10.01 0.24 -7.91
CA CYS A 122 -9.21 0.12 -6.69
C CYS A 122 -7.84 -0.53 -6.95
N LEU A 123 -7.77 -1.62 -7.71
CA LEU A 123 -6.53 -2.36 -7.95
C LEU A 123 -5.51 -1.57 -8.78
N TYR A 124 -5.93 -1.02 -9.93
CA TYR A 124 -5.02 -0.22 -10.76
C TYR A 124 -4.67 1.11 -10.08
N GLY A 125 -5.62 1.69 -9.35
CA GLY A 125 -5.42 2.88 -8.53
C GLY A 125 -4.35 2.65 -7.46
N LEU A 126 -4.51 1.61 -6.63
CA LEU A 126 -3.53 1.24 -5.61
C LEU A 126 -2.17 0.91 -6.22
N TYR A 127 -2.10 0.13 -7.29
CA TYR A 127 -0.83 -0.21 -7.93
C TYR A 127 -0.05 1.05 -8.37
N THR A 128 -0.75 2.03 -8.95
CA THR A 128 -0.12 3.28 -9.39
C THR A 128 0.25 4.18 -8.21
N LEU A 129 -0.66 4.31 -7.24
CA LEU A 129 -0.47 5.12 -6.04
C LEU A 129 0.73 4.64 -5.23
N LEU A 130 0.83 3.32 -4.98
CA LEU A 130 1.91 2.72 -4.20
C LEU A 130 3.27 2.87 -4.87
N ARG A 131 3.34 2.71 -6.20
CA ARG A 131 4.60 2.93 -6.92
C ARG A 131 5.07 4.38 -6.83
N LEU A 132 4.16 5.34 -6.90
CA LEU A 132 4.51 6.75 -6.74
C LEU A 132 4.89 7.06 -5.29
N HIS A 133 4.11 6.55 -4.33
CA HIS A 133 4.32 6.74 -2.91
C HIS A 133 5.72 6.28 -2.46
N PHE A 134 6.12 5.06 -2.80
CA PHE A 134 7.45 4.55 -2.44
C PHE A 134 8.57 5.41 -3.02
N LEU A 135 8.44 5.87 -4.27
CA LEU A 135 9.42 6.76 -4.88
C LEU A 135 9.51 8.10 -4.13
N GLN A 136 8.36 8.65 -3.72
CA GLN A 136 8.32 9.90 -2.96
C GLN A 136 9.00 9.77 -1.61
N GLU A 137 8.83 8.68 -0.87
CA GLU A 137 9.50 8.48 0.41
C GLU A 137 11.00 8.24 0.27
N GLU A 138 11.40 7.50 -0.75
CA GLU A 138 12.81 7.26 -1.05
C GLU A 138 13.53 8.57 -1.33
N GLU A 139 12.97 9.40 -2.23
CA GLU A 139 13.56 10.68 -2.62
C GLU A 139 13.56 11.69 -1.46
N ASN A 140 12.51 11.71 -0.63
CA ASN A 140 12.34 12.74 0.40
C ASN A 140 12.97 12.37 1.76
N TYR A 141 13.02 11.08 2.12
CA TYR A 141 13.37 10.66 3.48
C TYR A 141 14.56 9.70 3.52
N PHE A 142 14.64 8.70 2.64
CA PHE A 142 15.67 7.66 2.75
C PHE A 142 17.04 8.11 2.27
N THR A 143 17.10 9.12 1.39
CA THR A 143 18.32 9.84 1.02
C THR A 143 19.01 10.54 2.21
N LEU A 144 18.30 10.79 3.32
CA LEU A 144 18.87 11.42 4.53
C LEU A 144 19.90 10.55 5.27
N THR A 145 20.09 9.29 4.84
CA THR A 145 21.11 8.37 5.39
C THR A 145 22.34 8.18 4.50
N ASP A 146 22.36 8.84 3.33
CA ASP A 146 23.43 8.74 2.33
C ASP A 146 24.47 9.89 2.42
N ASP A 147 24.30 10.81 3.38
CA ASP A 147 25.26 11.86 3.77
C ASP A 147 26.09 11.45 5.01
#